data_AF-A0A2V7HVV6-F1
#
_entry.id   AF-A0A2V7HVV6-F1
#
_cell.length_a   1.000
_cell.length_b   1.000
_cell.length_c   1.000
_cell.angle_alpha   90.00
_cell.angle_beta   90.00
_cell.angle_gamma   90.00
#
_symmetry.space_group_name_H-M   'P 1'
#
loop_
_entity.id
_entity.type
_entity.pdbx_description
1 polymer ?
#
loop_
_entity_poly.entity_id
_entity_poly.type
_entity_poly.pdbx_seq_one_letter_code
_entity_poly.pdbx_strand_id
1 'polypeptide(L)' 'MPTIERYCAKGVFDPPTYSQAVKVTGAQTILFLAGQVAYDDKGNAAHRGDFAAQARAVFQAVKAQVEAG' A
#
# COMPACT_ATOMS: atom_id res chain seq x y z
N MET A 1 7.28 14.78 20.34
CA MET A 1 5.93 14.37 19.94
C MET A 1 6.05 13.46 18.71
N PRO A 2 5.15 12.49 18.51
CA PRO A 2 5.20 11.66 17.32
C PRO A 2 4.85 12.48 16.06
N THR A 3 5.53 12.22 14.95
CA THR A 3 5.18 12.75 13.63
C THR A 3 4.41 11.70 12.86
N ILE A 4 3.31 12.09 12.21
CA ILE A 4 2.40 11.20 11.48
C ILE A 4 2.35 11.69 10.03
N GLU A 5 2.75 10.82 9.10
CA GLU A 5 2.79 11.12 7.67
C GLU A 5 2.01 10.06 6.88
N ARG A 6 1.03 10.51 6.09
CA ARG A 6 0.22 9.65 5.23
C ARG A 6 0.90 9.57 3.87
N TYR A 7 1.03 8.37 3.31
CA TYR A 7 1.64 8.19 2.00
C TYR A 7 1.00 7.05 1.22
N CYS A 8 1.28 7.02 -0.08
CA CYS A 8 0.98 5.94 -1.00
C CYS A 8 2.21 5.69 -1.88
N ALA A 9 2.74 4.47 -1.87
CA ALA A 9 3.86 4.11 -2.72
C ALA A 9 3.54 4.27 -4.22
N LYS A 10 4.56 4.66 -4.99
CA LYS A 10 4.45 4.80 -6.44
C LYS A 10 4.00 3.49 -7.09
N GLY A 11 2.97 3.56 -7.93
CA GLY A 11 2.42 2.39 -8.63
C GLY A 11 1.39 1.60 -7.84
N VAL A 12 1.10 1.99 -6.59
CA VAL A 12 -0.08 1.52 -5.86
C VAL A 12 -1.21 2.51 -6.09
N PHE A 13 -2.42 1.99 -6.32
CA PHE A 13 -3.62 2.83 -6.47
C PHE A 13 -3.90 3.60 -5.18
N ASP A 14 -4.10 4.92 -5.28
CA ASP A 14 -4.37 5.80 -4.14
C ASP A 14 -5.88 6.05 -3.98
N PRO A 15 -6.53 5.47 -2.94
CA PRO A 15 -7.97 5.54 -2.76
C PRO A 15 -8.38 6.84 -2.05
N PRO A 16 -9.55 7.43 -2.38
CA PRO A 16 -9.97 8.69 -1.78
C PRO A 16 -10.46 8.57 -0.32
N THR A 17 -10.76 7.37 0.17
CA THR A 17 -11.45 7.14 1.45
C THR A 17 -10.55 6.71 2.60
N TYR A 18 -9.32 6.29 2.33
CA TYR A 18 -8.34 5.87 3.34
C TYR A 18 -6.91 6.13 2.86
N SER A 19 -5.92 5.93 3.72
CA SER A 19 -4.50 6.00 3.31
C SER A 19 -3.91 4.61 3.17
N GLN A 20 -3.20 4.38 2.08
CA GLN A 20 -2.51 3.12 1.86
C GLN A 20 -1.48 2.83 2.95
N ALA A 21 -0.79 3.86 3.42
CA ALA A 21 0.12 3.74 4.53
C ALA A 21 0.20 5.01 5.38
N VAL A 22 0.55 4.81 6.65
CA VAL A 22 0.86 5.88 7.59
C VAL A 22 2.19 5.56 8.26
N LYS A 23 3.16 6.47 8.15
CA LYS A 23 4.45 6.43 8.84
C LYS A 23 4.34 7.24 10.13
N VAL A 24 4.65 6.60 11.25
CA VAL A 24 4.73 7.25 12.56
C VAL A 24 6.17 7.21 13.04
N THR A 25 6.75 8.37 13.35
CA THR A 25 8.12 8.52 13.87
C THR A 25 8.13 9.32 15.19
N GLY A 26 9.27 9.35 15.90
CA GLY A 26 9.46 10.16 17.11
C GLY A 26 10.22 9.45 18.25
N ALA A 27 10.16 8.12 18.28
CA ALA A 27 11.00 7.28 19.16
C ALA A 27 11.43 6.00 18.43
N GLN A 28 10.50 5.40 17.70
CA GLN A 28 10.74 4.33 16.73
C GLN A 28 9.89 4.59 15.48
N THR A 29 10.33 4.09 14.33
CA THR A 29 9.55 4.15 13.10
C THR A 29 8.59 2.96 13.06
N ILE A 30 7.30 3.23 12.94
CA ILE A 30 6.27 2.21 12.69
C ILE A 30 5.53 2.59 11.41
N LEU A 31 5.35 1.60 10.53
CA LEU A 31 4.54 1.72 9.32
C LEU A 31 3.22 0.99 9.56
N PHE A 32 2.11 1.71 9.46
CA PHE A 32 0.76 1.12 9.44
C PHE A 32 0.34 1.01 7.98
N LEU A 33 0.26 -0.22 7.47
CA LEU A 33 -0.14 -0.50 6.09
C LEU A 33 -1.59 -0.95 6.05
N ALA A 34 -2.37 -0.37 5.15
CA ALA A 34 -3.70 -0.87 4.82
C ALA A 34 -3.60 -2.21 4.09
N GLY A 35 -4.71 -2.95 4.06
CA GLY A 35 -4.79 -4.20 3.29
C GLY A 35 -4.49 -3.95 1.81
N GLN A 36 -3.41 -4.56 1.30
CA GLN A 36 -3.06 -4.46 -0.11
C GLN A 36 -3.89 -5.46 -0.92
N VAL A 37 -4.39 -5.00 -2.06
CA VAL A 37 -5.15 -5.81 -3.04
C VAL A 37 -4.61 -5.55 -4.44
N ALA A 38 -4.84 -6.49 -5.37
CA ALA A 38 -4.37 -6.38 -6.75
C ALA A 38 -5.23 -5.40 -7.57
N TYR A 39 -5.04 -4.10 -7.35
CA TYR A 39 -5.67 -3.05 -8.14
C TYR A 39 -4.94 -2.76 -9.45
N ASP A 40 -5.69 -2.37 -10.48
CA ASP A 40 -5.16 -1.62 -11.61
C ASP A 40 -5.01 -0.13 -11.28
N ASP A 41 -4.55 0.67 -12.24
CA ASP A 41 -4.35 2.12 -12.11
C ASP A 41 -5.64 2.92 -11.83
N LYS A 42 -6.81 2.30 -12.04
CA LYS A 42 -8.13 2.88 -11.83
C LYS A 42 -8.84 2.32 -10.59
N GLY A 43 -8.18 1.44 -9.84
CA GLY A 43 -8.75 0.83 -8.63
C GLY A 43 -9.71 -0.34 -8.93
N ASN A 44 -9.71 -0.90 -10.14
CA ASN A 44 -10.44 -2.14 -10.43
C ASN A 44 -9.59 -3.37 -10.12
N ALA A 45 -10.23 -4.54 -10.06
CA ALA A 45 -9.52 -5.80 -9.88
C ALA A 45 -8.63 -6.13 -11.09
N ALA A 46 -7.31 -6.24 -10.87
CA ALA A 46 -6.34 -6.72 -11.82
C ALA A 46 -6.32 -8.27 -11.90
N HIS A 47 -5.71 -8.80 -12.96
CA HIS A 47 -5.45 -10.24 -13.15
C HIS A 47 -6.70 -11.13 -13.01
N ARG A 48 -7.80 -10.76 -13.66
CA ARG A 48 -9.07 -11.51 -13.55
C ARG A 48 -8.89 -12.99 -13.90
N GLY A 49 -9.25 -13.86 -12.97
CA GLY A 49 -9.16 -15.32 -13.13
C GLY A 49 -7.80 -15.92 -12.77
N ASP A 50 -6.77 -15.11 -12.51
CA ASP A 50 -5.44 -15.58 -12.11
C ASP A 50 -5.13 -15.20 -10.66
N PHE A 51 -5.47 -16.10 -9.74
CA PHE A 51 -5.23 -15.90 -8.30
C PHE A 51 -3.74 -15.77 -7.97
N ALA A 52 -2.87 -16.50 -8.67
CA ALA A 52 -1.44 -16.47 -8.40
C ALA A 52 -0.84 -15.11 -8.79
N ALA A 53 -1.29 -14.51 -9.91
CA ALA A 53 -0.90 -13.16 -10.28
C ALA A 53 -1.47 -12.10 -9.32
N GLN A 54 -2.71 -12.27 -8.84
CA GLN A 54 -3.26 -11.39 -7.81
C GLN A 54 -2.44 -11.43 -6.51
N ALA A 55 -2.08 -12.62 -6.03
CA ALA A 55 -1.24 -12.78 -4.84
C ALA A 55 0.13 -12.11 -5.03
N ARG A 56 0.77 -12.28 -6.20
CA ARG A 56 2.04 -11.60 -6.52
C ARG A 56 1.89 -10.08 -6.48
N ALA A 57 0.84 -9.53 -7.10
CA ALA A 57 0.58 -8.11 -7.11
C ALA A 57 0.36 -7.55 -5.69
N VAL A 58 -0.36 -8.28 -4.83
CA VAL A 58 -0.55 -7.92 -3.41
C VAL A 58 0.80 -7.81 -2.70
N PHE A 59 1.66 -8.82 -2.80
CA PHE A 59 2.96 -8.79 -2.12
C PHE A 59 3.90 -7.74 -2.70
N GLN A 60 3.82 -7.46 -4.00
CA GLN A 60 4.54 -6.36 -4.63
C GLN A 60 4.10 -5.00 -4.08
N ALA A 61 2.81 -4.79 -3.88
CA ALA A 61 2.28 -3.58 -3.27
C ALA A 61 2.73 -3.44 -1.80
N VAL A 62 2.68 -4.52 -1.01
CA VAL A 62 3.21 -4.51 0.38
C VAL A 62 4.68 -4.11 0.37
N LYS A 63 5.50 -4.73 -0.49
CA LYS A 63 6.92 -4.41 -0.64
C LYS A 63 7.10 -2.92 -0.99
N ALA A 64 6.34 -2.41 -1.96
CA ALA A 64 6.45 -1.02 -2.39
C ALA A 64 6.13 -0.03 -1.26
N GLN A 65 5.11 -0.31 -0.42
CA GLN A 65 4.81 0.52 0.75
C GLN A 65 5.98 0.52 1.75
N VAL A 66 6.52 -0.67 2.07
CA VAL A 66 7.65 -0.77 3.00
C VAL A 66 8.90 -0.06 2.47
N GLU A 67 9.17 -0.11 1.16
CA GLU A 67 10.32 0.60 0.56
C GLU A 67 10.13 2.13 0.53
N ALA A 68 8.89 2.62 0.53
CA ALA A 68 8.59 4.05 0.49
C ALA A 68 8.52 4.72 1.87
N GLY A 69 8.23 3.96 2.93
CA GLY A 69 8.11 4.43 4.31
C GLY A 69 9.42 4.38 5.09
#